data_AF-A0A940F686-F1
#
_entry.id   AF-A0A940F686-F1
#
_cell.length_a   1.000
_cell.length_b   1.000
_cell.length_c   1.000
_cell.angle_alpha   90.00
_cell.angle_beta   90.00
_cell.angle_gamma   90.00
#
_symmetry.space_group_name_H-M   'P 1'
#
loop_
_entity.id
_entity.type
_entity.pdbx_description
1 polymer ?
#
loop_
_entity_poly.entity_id
_entity_poly.type
_entity_poly.pdbx_seq_one_letter_code
_entity_poly.pdbx_strand_id
1 'polypeptide(L)'
;MFAAPPLSEQFREVRARAAADGLSAETRNFDARGADDTSYLVVLKPETPAPGTWWKNTPASDELRVYDVHRGRLQLRFRFRPKELYGTHLVFRVDSLDDLDGSGADELIGSYAPVAMGAFDPIPVVLRFDDGASVYKLQPLVRQRPDIAVPDRPRLYERGAINRLRTRVVLKDAYNPHLRISGYHTEQYQLVSRGDTKPLLVTSYLLRAADHADSGLHQIEAFRLDVNRHRPILLSCYERVRYRPDPRRRTADFMPEAVKALDPGNIAGGC
;
A
#
# COMPACT_ATOMS: atom_id res chain seq x y z
N MET A 1 -39.89 15.80 -5.06
CA MET A 1 -38.51 15.30 -5.20
C MET A 1 -38.47 13.93 -4.53
N PHE A 2 -38.17 12.85 -5.24
CA PHE A 2 -38.17 11.51 -4.64
C PHE A 2 -36.96 11.35 -3.71
N ALA A 3 -37.18 10.77 -2.53
CA ALA A 3 -36.09 10.44 -1.61
C ALA A 3 -35.08 9.49 -2.29
N ALA A 4 -33.79 9.66 -1.99
CA ALA A 4 -32.78 8.72 -2.45
C ALA A 4 -33.05 7.33 -1.83
N PRO A 5 -32.80 6.22 -2.56
CA PRO A 5 -32.83 4.89 -1.96
C PRO A 5 -31.87 4.81 -0.77
N PRO A 6 -32.11 3.92 0.22
CA PRO A 6 -31.17 3.68 1.31
C PRO A 6 -29.76 3.35 0.79
N LEU A 7 -28.71 3.76 1.51
CA LEU A 7 -27.32 3.48 1.12
C LEU A 7 -27.04 1.98 0.95
N SER A 8 -27.69 1.12 1.74
CA SER A 8 -27.60 -0.34 1.63
C SER A 8 -28.06 -0.86 0.27
N GLU A 9 -29.14 -0.29 -0.29
CA GLU A 9 -29.64 -0.64 -1.62
C GLU A 9 -28.68 -0.15 -2.71
N GLN A 10 -28.14 1.05 -2.57
CA GLN A 10 -27.14 1.58 -3.51
C GLN A 10 -25.86 0.72 -3.50
N PHE A 11 -25.39 0.28 -2.33
CA PHE A 11 -24.26 -0.67 -2.25
C PHE A 11 -24.58 -2.03 -2.85
N ARG A 12 -25.82 -2.54 -2.68
CA ARG A 12 -26.27 -3.76 -3.34
C ARG A 12 -26.15 -3.64 -4.86
N GLU A 13 -26.50 -2.50 -5.43
CA GLU A 13 -26.31 -2.23 -6.86
C GLU A 13 -24.82 -2.20 -7.25
N VAL A 14 -23.96 -1.54 -6.46
CA VAL A 14 -22.51 -1.51 -6.72
C VAL A 14 -21.94 -2.94 -6.73
N ARG A 15 -22.33 -3.77 -5.76
CA ARG A 15 -21.90 -5.18 -5.66
C ARG A 15 -22.47 -6.03 -6.79
N ALA A 16 -23.73 -5.85 -7.16
CA ALA A 16 -24.35 -6.57 -8.28
C ALA A 16 -23.65 -6.27 -9.60
N ARG A 17 -23.28 -5.01 -9.85
CA ARG A 17 -22.49 -4.63 -11.03
C ARG A 17 -21.09 -5.23 -11.00
N ALA A 18 -20.40 -5.16 -9.87
CA ALA A 18 -19.09 -5.77 -9.70
C ALA A 18 -19.13 -7.28 -9.96
N ALA A 19 -20.13 -7.99 -9.41
CA ALA A 19 -20.31 -9.42 -9.60
C ALA A 19 -20.62 -9.78 -11.07
N ALA A 20 -21.41 -8.95 -11.77
CA ALA A 20 -21.64 -9.12 -13.21
C ALA A 20 -20.34 -9.02 -14.04
N ASP A 21 -19.34 -8.29 -13.53
CA ASP A 21 -18.00 -8.18 -14.10
C ASP A 21 -17.01 -9.24 -13.55
N GLY A 22 -17.48 -10.21 -12.75
CA GLY A 22 -16.64 -11.24 -12.12
C GLY A 22 -15.76 -10.72 -10.99
N LEU A 23 -16.21 -9.66 -10.30
CA LEU A 23 -15.50 -9.02 -9.20
C LEU A 23 -16.29 -9.14 -7.88
N SER A 24 -15.58 -9.47 -6.81
CA SER A 24 -16.04 -9.31 -5.43
C SER A 24 -15.74 -7.90 -4.92
N ALA A 25 -16.45 -7.44 -3.88
CA ALA A 25 -16.28 -6.10 -3.32
C ALA A 25 -16.11 -6.13 -1.80
N GLU A 26 -14.98 -5.61 -1.31
CA GLU A 26 -14.75 -5.30 0.09
C GLU A 26 -15.11 -3.83 0.34
N THR A 27 -15.88 -3.52 1.39
CA THR A 27 -16.32 -2.15 1.71
C THR A 27 -15.85 -1.77 3.11
N ARG A 28 -15.31 -0.56 3.25
CA ARG A 28 -14.98 0.07 4.55
C ARG A 28 -15.49 1.51 4.54
N ASN A 29 -16.00 1.99 5.66
CA ASN A 29 -16.30 3.41 5.86
C ASN A 29 -15.11 4.12 6.50
N PHE A 30 -14.96 5.42 6.22
CA PHE A 30 -13.94 6.30 6.79
C PHE A 30 -14.36 7.76 6.60
N ASP A 31 -13.84 8.69 7.41
CA ASP A 31 -14.09 10.13 7.27
C ASP A 31 -12.98 10.79 6.46
N ALA A 32 -13.04 10.66 5.14
CA ALA A 32 -11.97 11.13 4.26
C ALA A 32 -11.82 12.66 4.16
N ARG A 33 -12.82 13.41 4.65
CA ARG A 33 -12.94 14.86 4.45
C ARG A 33 -12.90 15.63 5.78
N GLY A 34 -12.97 14.92 6.89
CA GLY A 34 -13.22 15.49 8.20
C GLY A 34 -14.67 15.97 8.35
N ALA A 35 -14.98 16.39 9.58
CA ALA A 35 -16.30 16.87 9.98
C ALA A 35 -17.43 15.82 9.89
N ASP A 36 -17.10 14.54 10.11
CA ASP A 36 -18.01 13.40 10.11
C ASP A 36 -18.65 13.12 8.72
N ASP A 37 -18.00 13.56 7.64
CA ASP A 37 -18.44 13.33 6.26
C ASP A 37 -18.13 11.88 5.84
N THR A 38 -19.15 11.02 5.97
CA THR A 38 -18.97 9.59 5.68
C THR A 38 -18.59 9.34 4.22
N SER A 39 -17.41 8.76 4.05
CA SER A 39 -16.89 8.23 2.81
C SER A 39 -16.79 6.71 2.87
N TYR A 40 -16.80 6.06 1.71
CA TYR A 40 -16.73 4.61 1.59
C TYR A 40 -15.63 4.20 0.63
N LEU A 41 -14.69 3.44 1.16
CA LEU A 41 -13.71 2.71 0.38
C LEU A 41 -14.34 1.42 -0.13
N VAL A 42 -14.24 1.18 -1.43
CA VAL A 42 -14.61 -0.10 -2.04
C VAL A 42 -13.40 -0.64 -2.80
N VAL A 43 -12.92 -1.82 -2.40
CA VAL A 43 -11.87 -2.56 -3.11
C VAL A 43 -12.53 -3.68 -3.90
N LEU A 44 -12.49 -3.60 -5.22
CA LEU A 44 -12.99 -4.66 -6.10
C LEU A 44 -11.86 -5.63 -6.43
N LYS A 45 -12.11 -6.91 -6.19
CA LYS A 45 -11.14 -7.98 -6.36
C LYS A 45 -11.68 -8.99 -7.37
N PRO A 46 -10.93 -9.39 -8.39
CA PRO A 46 -11.35 -10.48 -9.28
C PRO A 46 -11.70 -11.71 -8.45
N GLU A 47 -12.79 -12.38 -8.82
CA GLU A 47 -13.07 -13.69 -8.26
C GLU A 47 -11.92 -14.64 -8.62
N THR A 48 -11.48 -15.45 -7.66
CA THR A 48 -10.35 -16.36 -7.88
C THR A 48 -10.74 -17.33 -9.00
N PRO A 49 -9.97 -17.38 -10.12
CA PRO A 49 -10.29 -18.31 -11.18
C PRO A 49 -10.29 -19.74 -10.63
N ALA A 50 -11.17 -20.59 -11.17
CA ALA A 50 -11.25 -21.99 -10.76
C ALA A 50 -9.85 -22.64 -10.82
N PRO A 51 -9.47 -23.48 -9.83
CA PRO A 51 -8.19 -24.18 -9.83
C PRO A 51 -7.94 -24.83 -11.20
N GLY A 52 -6.78 -24.58 -11.81
CA GLY A 52 -6.47 -25.11 -13.15
C GLY A 52 -6.88 -24.20 -14.32
N THR A 53 -7.18 -22.92 -14.10
CA THR A 53 -7.45 -21.96 -15.20
C THR A 53 -6.63 -20.68 -15.14
N TRP A 54 -5.76 -20.54 -14.13
CA TRP A 54 -5.00 -19.32 -13.85
C TRP A 54 -4.09 -18.85 -14.99
N TRP A 55 -3.66 -19.76 -15.89
CA TRP A 55 -2.83 -19.42 -17.05
C TRP A 55 -3.61 -18.99 -18.29
N LYS A 56 -4.94 -19.21 -18.32
CA LYS A 56 -5.76 -18.92 -19.51
C LYS A 56 -6.26 -17.48 -19.53
N ASN A 57 -6.45 -16.86 -18.36
CA ASN A 57 -6.86 -15.48 -18.20
C ASN A 57 -6.15 -14.90 -16.98
N THR A 58 -5.13 -14.05 -17.19
CA THR A 58 -4.58 -13.24 -16.10
C THR A 58 -5.74 -12.37 -15.59
N PRO A 59 -6.14 -12.48 -14.31
CA PRO A 59 -7.22 -11.68 -13.79
C PRO A 59 -6.84 -10.19 -13.86
N ALA A 60 -7.82 -9.29 -13.86
CA ALA A 60 -7.51 -7.86 -13.75
C ALA A 60 -6.85 -7.54 -12.40
N SER A 61 -6.11 -6.44 -12.29
CA SER A 61 -5.68 -5.95 -10.97
C SER A 61 -6.87 -5.49 -10.13
N ASP A 62 -6.70 -5.51 -8.81
CA ASP A 62 -7.66 -4.95 -7.87
C ASP A 62 -7.93 -3.47 -8.16
N GLU A 63 -9.18 -3.06 -8.00
CA GLU A 63 -9.63 -1.70 -8.25
C GLU A 63 -10.04 -1.02 -6.95
N LEU A 64 -9.48 0.17 -6.72
CA LEU A 64 -9.82 1.04 -5.62
C LEU A 64 -10.89 2.03 -6.05
N ARG A 65 -11.98 2.14 -5.29
CA ARG A 65 -13.00 3.17 -5.46
C ARG A 65 -13.26 3.90 -4.15
N VAL A 66 -13.54 5.20 -4.24
CA VAL A 66 -14.07 5.98 -3.11
C VAL A 66 -15.40 6.59 -3.51
N TYR A 67 -16.38 6.40 -2.64
CA TYR A 67 -17.70 7.00 -2.74
C TYR A 67 -17.92 7.96 -1.57
N ASP A 68 -18.34 9.18 -1.86
CA ASP A 68 -18.78 10.13 -0.83
C ASP A 68 -20.31 10.10 -0.76
N VAL A 69 -20.89 10.31 0.42
CA VAL A 69 -22.33 10.48 0.56
C VAL A 69 -22.70 11.93 0.30
N HIS A 70 -23.49 12.17 -0.74
CA HIS A 70 -24.03 13.50 -1.03
C HIS A 70 -25.56 13.43 -1.12
N ARG A 71 -26.25 14.11 -0.19
CA ARG A 71 -27.73 14.15 -0.12
C ARG A 71 -28.36 12.75 -0.14
N GLY A 72 -27.78 11.83 0.63
CA GLY A 72 -28.21 10.43 0.73
C GLY A 72 -27.87 9.56 -0.48
N ARG A 73 -27.04 10.02 -1.42
CA ARG A 73 -26.58 9.25 -2.59
C ARG A 73 -25.09 8.98 -2.55
N LEU A 74 -24.69 7.77 -2.91
CA LEU A 74 -23.29 7.43 -3.17
C LEU A 74 -22.85 8.11 -4.47
N GLN A 75 -21.86 8.98 -4.38
CA GLN A 75 -21.21 9.56 -5.54
C GLN A 75 -19.81 8.98 -5.68
N LEU A 76 -19.49 8.36 -6.81
CA LEU A 76 -18.12 7.92 -7.09
C LEU A 76 -17.22 9.15 -7.26
N ARG A 77 -16.19 9.28 -6.43
CA ARG A 77 -15.28 10.44 -6.41
C ARG A 77 -13.85 10.08 -6.76
N PHE A 78 -13.48 8.82 -6.57
CA PHE A 78 -12.17 8.30 -6.95
C PHE A 78 -12.29 6.90 -7.50
N ARG A 79 -11.50 6.59 -8.53
CA ARG A 79 -11.33 5.24 -9.07
C ARG A 79 -9.89 5.08 -9.55
N PHE A 80 -9.26 3.97 -9.20
CA PHE A 80 -7.95 3.58 -9.72
C PHE A 80 -7.83 2.06 -9.83
N ARG A 81 -7.47 1.57 -11.00
CA ARG A 81 -7.14 0.17 -11.27
C ARG A 81 -5.83 0.12 -12.04
N PRO A 82 -4.71 -0.30 -11.44
CA PRO A 82 -3.46 -0.34 -12.17
C PRO A 82 -3.52 -1.39 -13.27
N LYS A 83 -2.99 -1.06 -14.46
CA LYS A 83 -2.65 -2.08 -15.46
C LYS A 83 -1.65 -3.07 -14.87
N GLU A 84 -1.60 -4.25 -15.46
CA GLU A 84 -0.63 -5.28 -15.09
C GLU A 84 0.80 -4.73 -15.04
N LEU A 85 1.56 -5.25 -14.09
CA LEU A 85 2.97 -4.96 -13.92
C LEU A 85 3.74 -6.26 -14.13
N TYR A 86 4.72 -6.26 -15.03
CA TYR A 86 5.48 -7.47 -15.39
C TYR A 86 4.61 -8.65 -15.88
N GLY A 87 3.47 -8.35 -16.51
CA GLY A 87 2.52 -9.37 -17.00
C GLY A 87 1.74 -10.07 -15.89
N THR A 88 1.75 -9.54 -14.67
CA THR A 88 0.91 -10.02 -13.57
C THR A 88 0.00 -8.92 -13.05
N HIS A 89 -1.15 -9.35 -12.54
CA HIS A 89 -2.11 -8.49 -11.87
C HIS A 89 -1.59 -8.07 -10.50
N LEU A 90 -2.07 -6.91 -10.05
CA LEU A 90 -1.72 -6.38 -8.75
C LEU A 90 -2.89 -6.54 -7.79
N VAL A 91 -2.62 -7.05 -6.60
CA VAL A 91 -3.58 -7.07 -5.50
C VAL A 91 -3.38 -5.85 -4.62
N PHE A 92 -4.49 -5.33 -4.11
CA PHE A 92 -4.51 -4.19 -3.20
C PHE A 92 -4.77 -4.64 -1.76
N ARG A 93 -3.90 -4.21 -0.85
CA ARG A 93 -4.08 -4.41 0.59
C ARG A 93 -4.32 -3.07 1.26
N VAL A 94 -5.34 -3.02 2.13
CA VAL A 94 -5.59 -1.90 3.05
C VAL A 94 -4.83 -2.17 4.34
N ASP A 95 -3.95 -1.26 4.76
CA ASP A 95 -3.18 -1.37 5.99
C ASP A 95 -3.70 -0.44 7.09
N SER A 96 -4.09 0.78 6.74
CA SER A 96 -4.64 1.76 7.69
C SER A 96 -5.71 2.63 7.04
N LEU A 97 -6.72 2.99 7.83
CA LEU A 97 -7.73 4.01 7.56
C LEU A 97 -7.87 4.78 8.87
N ASP A 98 -7.14 5.88 9.01
CA ASP A 98 -6.99 6.61 10.27
C ASP A 98 -6.54 8.05 9.99
N ASP A 99 -6.74 8.97 10.93
CA ASP A 99 -6.24 10.35 10.88
C ASP A 99 -4.77 10.36 11.32
N LEU A 100 -3.87 10.13 10.37
CA LEU A 100 -2.44 9.93 10.63
C LEU A 100 -1.71 11.25 10.93
N ASP A 101 -2.34 12.37 10.65
CA ASP A 101 -1.72 13.68 10.68
C ASP A 101 -2.40 14.71 11.58
N GLY A 102 -3.52 14.31 12.20
CA GLY A 102 -4.28 15.06 13.19
C GLY A 102 -5.18 16.13 12.56
N SER A 103 -5.48 16.02 11.26
CA SER A 103 -6.31 16.98 10.54
C SER A 103 -7.81 16.77 10.76
N GLY A 104 -8.20 15.66 11.38
CA GLY A 104 -9.57 15.20 11.50
C GLY A 104 -10.10 14.47 10.26
N ALA A 105 -9.28 14.30 9.21
CA ALA A 105 -9.63 13.56 8.02
C ALA A 105 -8.79 12.28 7.93
N ASP A 106 -9.45 11.13 7.76
CA ASP A 106 -8.81 9.84 7.63
C ASP A 106 -8.02 9.72 6.32
N GLU A 107 -6.78 9.25 6.40
CA GLU A 107 -6.02 8.76 5.25
C GLU A 107 -6.04 7.25 5.13
N LEU A 108 -6.12 6.79 3.87
CA LEU A 108 -5.90 5.40 3.53
C LEU A 108 -4.42 5.16 3.26
N ILE A 109 -3.82 4.23 4.01
CA ILE A 109 -2.55 3.60 3.64
C ILE A 109 -2.81 2.19 3.16
N GLY A 110 -2.23 1.87 2.02
CA GLY A 110 -2.30 0.54 1.45
C GLY A 110 -1.13 0.25 0.52
N SER A 111 -1.20 -0.85 -0.20
CA SER A 111 -0.21 -1.18 -1.23
C SER A 111 -0.79 -1.97 -2.37
N TYR A 112 -0.20 -1.77 -3.54
CA TYR A 112 -0.32 -2.68 -4.66
C TYR A 112 0.89 -3.60 -4.70
N ALA A 113 0.67 -4.90 -4.88
CA ALA A 113 1.76 -5.85 -5.08
C ALA A 113 1.45 -6.81 -6.22
N PRO A 114 2.45 -7.18 -7.04
CA PRO A 114 2.29 -8.24 -8.02
C PRO A 114 2.04 -9.58 -7.32
N VAL A 115 1.08 -10.37 -7.83
CA VAL A 115 0.91 -11.75 -7.38
C VAL A 115 1.96 -12.61 -8.08
N ALA A 116 3.13 -12.77 -7.44
CA ALA A 116 4.21 -13.64 -7.90
C ALA A 116 4.46 -14.77 -6.89
N MET A 117 4.98 -15.92 -7.38
CA MET A 117 5.17 -17.17 -6.63
C MET A 117 6.25 -17.15 -5.52
N GLY A 118 6.43 -16.05 -4.78
CA GLY A 118 7.31 -16.09 -3.61
C GLY A 118 7.77 -14.76 -3.01
N ALA A 119 7.61 -13.64 -3.71
CA ALA A 119 7.91 -12.32 -3.17
C ALA A 119 6.72 -11.39 -3.39
N PHE A 120 6.12 -10.95 -2.29
CA PHE A 120 5.19 -9.82 -2.30
C PHE A 120 6.08 -8.59 -2.23
N ASP A 121 6.26 -7.87 -3.35
CA ASP A 121 7.05 -6.63 -3.37
C ASP A 121 6.09 -5.42 -3.38
N PRO A 122 5.47 -5.06 -2.25
CA PRO A 122 4.45 -4.03 -2.25
C PRO A 122 5.02 -2.67 -2.63
N ILE A 123 4.17 -1.89 -3.30
CA ILE A 123 4.36 -0.49 -3.61
C ILE A 123 3.44 0.27 -2.65
N PRO A 124 3.97 0.81 -1.53
CA PRO A 124 3.15 1.46 -0.53
C PRO A 124 2.62 2.79 -1.08
N VAL A 125 1.34 3.03 -0.85
CA VAL A 125 0.60 4.21 -1.33
C VAL A 125 -0.21 4.81 -0.20
N VAL A 126 -0.47 6.11 -0.33
CA VAL A 126 -1.45 6.83 0.47
C VAL A 126 -2.49 7.45 -0.44
N LEU A 127 -3.74 7.33 -0.03
CA LEU A 127 -4.87 8.03 -0.62
C LEU A 127 -5.42 8.99 0.44
N ARG A 128 -5.51 10.26 0.06
CA ARG A 128 -6.06 11.32 0.90
C ARG A 128 -6.93 12.26 0.07
N PHE A 129 -7.86 12.94 0.71
CA PHE A 129 -8.58 14.03 0.08
C PHE A 129 -7.70 15.29 0.08
N ASP A 130 -7.76 16.08 -1.00
CA ASP A 130 -7.08 17.36 -1.09
C ASP A 130 -8.15 18.45 -1.15
N ASP A 131 -8.38 19.13 -0.03
CA ASP A 131 -9.45 20.13 0.12
C ASP A 131 -9.34 21.26 -0.91
N GLY A 132 -8.11 21.77 -1.10
CA GLY A 132 -7.84 22.88 -2.00
C GLY A 132 -8.20 22.56 -3.45
N ALA A 133 -8.07 21.30 -3.87
CA ALA A 133 -8.48 20.84 -5.20
C ALA A 133 -9.83 20.10 -5.20
N SER A 134 -10.43 19.85 -4.03
CA SER A 134 -11.64 19.05 -3.84
C SER A 134 -11.61 17.68 -4.54
N VAL A 135 -10.45 17.03 -4.55
CA VAL A 135 -10.21 15.74 -5.21
C VAL A 135 -9.37 14.80 -4.36
N TYR A 136 -9.64 13.51 -4.49
CA TYR A 136 -8.79 12.46 -3.94
C TYR A 136 -7.46 12.36 -4.70
N LYS A 137 -6.37 12.17 -3.95
CA LYS A 137 -5.02 11.99 -4.50
C LYS A 137 -4.41 10.70 -3.98
N LEU A 138 -4.06 9.80 -4.91
CA LEU A 138 -3.34 8.56 -4.63
C LEU A 138 -1.85 8.78 -4.97
N GLN A 139 -0.98 8.62 -3.98
CA GLN A 139 0.44 8.95 -4.08
C GLN A 139 1.30 7.80 -3.54
N PRO A 140 2.49 7.54 -4.11
CA PRO A 140 3.41 6.56 -3.54
C PRO A 140 4.08 7.13 -2.30
N LEU A 141 4.27 6.30 -1.28
CA LEU A 141 5.00 6.68 -0.07
C LEU A 141 6.52 6.64 -0.33
N VAL A 142 7.02 5.53 -0.89
CA VAL A 142 8.45 5.38 -1.21
C VAL A 142 8.75 5.99 -2.59
N ARG A 143 9.21 7.24 -2.57
CA ARG A 143 9.42 8.06 -3.78
C ARG A 143 10.87 8.22 -4.19
N GLN A 144 11.78 8.04 -3.24
CA GLN A 144 13.22 8.10 -3.48
C GLN A 144 13.74 6.70 -3.72
N ARG A 145 14.78 6.58 -4.54
CA ARG A 145 15.45 5.30 -4.76
C ARG A 145 16.01 4.82 -3.41
N PRO A 146 15.66 3.61 -2.95
CA PRO A 146 16.20 3.10 -1.70
C PRO A 146 17.70 2.87 -1.85
N ASP A 147 18.47 3.31 -0.87
CA ASP A 147 19.92 3.16 -0.87
C ASP A 147 20.31 1.84 -0.18
N ILE A 148 19.92 0.76 -0.85
CA ILE A 148 20.12 -0.62 -0.43
C ILE A 148 21.60 -0.95 -0.49
N ALA A 149 22.21 -1.41 0.61
CA ALA A 149 23.60 -1.87 0.58
C ALA A 149 23.79 -3.01 -0.44
N VAL A 150 24.80 -2.93 -1.30
CA VAL A 150 25.09 -4.01 -2.26
C VAL A 150 26.29 -4.79 -1.73
N PRO A 151 26.18 -6.12 -1.54
CA PRO A 151 27.34 -6.95 -1.22
C PRO A 151 28.40 -6.85 -2.32
N ASP A 152 29.68 -7.01 -1.99
CA ASP A 152 30.78 -6.94 -2.98
C ASP A 152 30.63 -7.98 -4.11
N ARG A 153 30.03 -9.13 -3.80
CA ARG A 153 29.79 -10.24 -4.73
C ARG A 153 28.38 -10.78 -4.55
N PRO A 154 27.35 -10.09 -5.05
CA PRO A 154 25.97 -10.51 -4.87
C PRO A 154 25.68 -11.74 -5.74
N ARG A 155 24.98 -12.72 -5.17
CA ARG A 155 24.46 -13.90 -5.88
C ARG A 155 23.47 -13.48 -6.96
N LEU A 156 23.19 -14.35 -7.93
CA LEU A 156 22.29 -14.03 -9.05
C LEU A 156 20.90 -13.57 -8.57
N TYR A 157 20.33 -14.28 -7.59
CA TYR A 157 19.03 -13.94 -7.01
C TYR A 157 19.06 -12.57 -6.30
N GLU A 158 20.12 -12.28 -5.54
CA GLU A 158 20.31 -11.00 -4.84
C GLU A 158 20.40 -9.83 -5.82
N ARG A 159 21.14 -10.01 -6.93
CA ARG A 159 21.18 -9.00 -7.99
C ARG A 159 19.79 -8.71 -8.56
N GLY A 160 18.99 -9.76 -8.79
CA GLY A 160 17.61 -9.62 -9.26
C GLY A 160 16.73 -8.84 -8.27
N ALA A 161 16.76 -9.22 -6.99
CA ALA A 161 16.01 -8.56 -5.93
C ALA A 161 16.44 -7.08 -5.75
N ILE A 162 17.74 -6.82 -5.61
CA ILE A 162 18.29 -5.46 -5.46
C ILE A 162 17.93 -4.60 -6.67
N ASN A 163 18.06 -5.12 -7.90
CA ASN A 163 17.72 -4.37 -9.11
C ASN A 163 16.22 -4.02 -9.13
N ARG A 164 15.35 -4.97 -8.78
CA ARG A 164 13.91 -4.75 -8.70
C ARG A 164 13.55 -3.69 -7.66
N LEU A 165 14.08 -3.78 -6.45
CA LEU A 165 13.82 -2.81 -5.37
C LEU A 165 14.38 -1.41 -5.68
N ARG A 166 15.48 -1.33 -6.45
CA ARG A 166 16.06 -0.06 -6.93
C ARG A 166 15.42 0.48 -8.21
N THR A 167 14.52 -0.27 -8.84
CA THR A 167 13.85 0.15 -10.08
C THR A 167 12.58 0.91 -9.75
N ARG A 168 12.44 2.09 -10.36
CA ARG A 168 11.23 2.88 -10.21
C ARG A 168 10.09 2.22 -10.96
N VAL A 169 8.97 2.03 -10.28
CA VAL A 169 7.73 1.50 -10.84
C VAL A 169 6.83 2.64 -11.28
N VAL A 170 6.05 2.41 -12.32
CA VAL A 170 4.96 3.30 -12.73
C VAL A 170 3.69 2.47 -12.88
N LEU A 171 2.77 2.61 -11.94
CA LEU A 171 1.43 2.05 -12.04
C LEU A 171 0.56 3.02 -12.84
N LYS A 172 0.08 2.58 -14.00
CA LYS A 172 -0.80 3.37 -14.87
C LYS A 172 -2.23 2.92 -14.66
N ASP A 173 -3.16 3.85 -14.47
CA ASP A 173 -4.57 3.50 -14.38
C ASP A 173 -5.08 2.89 -15.69
N ALA A 174 -5.97 1.91 -15.57
CA ALA A 174 -6.60 1.23 -16.70
C ALA A 174 -7.63 2.11 -17.40
N TYR A 175 -8.22 3.08 -16.69
CA TYR A 175 -9.31 3.92 -17.19
C TYR A 175 -8.88 5.32 -17.58
N ASN A 176 -7.86 5.87 -16.92
CA ASN A 176 -7.35 7.21 -17.13
C ASN A 176 -5.82 7.18 -17.30
N PRO A 177 -5.29 7.23 -18.52
CA PRO A 177 -3.84 7.14 -18.75
C PRO A 177 -3.03 8.29 -18.13
N HIS A 178 -3.67 9.39 -17.72
CA HIS A 178 -3.01 10.49 -17.02
C HIS A 178 -2.86 10.24 -15.52
N LEU A 179 -3.70 9.36 -14.93
CA LEU A 179 -3.59 8.96 -13.55
C LEU A 179 -2.53 7.86 -13.43
N ARG A 180 -1.39 8.21 -12.82
CA ARG A 180 -0.26 7.30 -12.61
C ARG A 180 0.38 7.51 -11.26
N ILE A 181 0.80 6.40 -10.65
CA ILE A 181 1.56 6.38 -9.40
C ILE A 181 2.98 5.96 -9.75
N SER A 182 3.98 6.67 -9.24
CA SER A 182 5.37 6.31 -9.50
C SER A 182 6.26 6.36 -8.25
N GLY A 183 6.63 5.19 -7.78
CA GLY A 183 7.43 4.96 -6.57
C GLY A 183 8.34 3.75 -6.71
N TYR A 184 8.79 3.21 -5.59
CA TYR A 184 9.67 2.05 -5.53
C TYR A 184 9.00 0.90 -4.77
N HIS A 185 9.42 -0.33 -5.09
CA HIS A 185 9.05 -1.50 -4.32
C HIS A 185 9.69 -1.46 -2.93
N THR A 186 9.01 -2.09 -1.99
CA THR A 186 9.60 -2.58 -0.73
C THR A 186 9.50 -4.10 -0.75
N GLU A 187 10.33 -4.79 0.03
CA GLU A 187 10.11 -6.23 0.24
C GLU A 187 8.98 -6.44 1.24
N GLN A 188 8.99 -5.65 2.31
CA GLN A 188 7.90 -5.55 3.26
C GLN A 188 7.85 -4.13 3.79
N TYR A 189 6.69 -3.73 4.31
CA TYR A 189 6.58 -2.56 5.15
C TYR A 189 5.53 -2.75 6.23
N GLN A 190 5.63 -1.93 7.27
CA GLN A 190 4.69 -1.83 8.36
C GLN A 190 4.54 -0.37 8.78
N LEU A 191 3.31 0.02 9.14
CA LEU A 191 3.07 1.26 9.87
C LEU A 191 3.19 0.99 11.38
N VAL A 192 3.92 1.86 12.06
CA VAL A 192 4.14 1.78 13.50
C VAL A 192 3.69 3.10 14.12
N SER A 193 2.55 3.08 14.80
CA SER A 193 2.07 4.20 15.60
C SER A 193 2.84 4.27 16.92
N ARG A 194 3.23 5.47 17.33
CA ARG A 194 4.02 5.72 18.56
C ARG A 194 3.30 6.74 19.46
N GLY A 195 2.12 6.36 19.94
CA GLY A 195 1.28 7.25 20.77
C GLY A 195 1.05 8.59 20.07
N ASP A 196 1.36 9.69 20.76
CA ASP A 196 1.14 11.07 20.28
C ASP A 196 2.14 11.56 19.21
N THR A 197 2.94 10.66 18.63
CA THR A 197 3.90 11.02 17.59
C THR A 197 3.47 10.50 16.22
N LYS A 198 3.89 11.22 15.17
CA LYS A 198 3.63 10.84 13.78
C LYS A 198 4.00 9.38 13.52
N PRO A 199 3.18 8.62 12.78
CA PRO A 199 3.45 7.22 12.50
C PRO A 199 4.78 7.06 11.75
N LEU A 200 5.42 5.92 11.97
CA LEU A 200 6.60 5.52 11.22
C LEU A 200 6.19 4.53 10.12
N LEU A 201 6.70 4.75 8.91
CA LEU A 201 6.73 3.73 7.87
C LEU A 201 8.05 2.98 7.98
N VAL A 202 8.00 1.72 8.41
CA VAL A 202 9.17 0.85 8.49
C VAL A 202 9.18 -0.07 7.28
N THR A 203 10.30 -0.16 6.58
CA THR A 203 10.46 -0.91 5.34
C THR A 203 11.63 -1.88 5.45
N SER A 204 11.55 -3.04 4.79
CA SER A 204 12.70 -3.93 4.61
C SER A 204 13.11 -4.03 3.16
N TYR A 205 14.40 -4.28 2.99
CA TYR A 205 15.03 -4.59 1.72
C TYR A 205 15.98 -5.78 1.89
N LEU A 206 15.79 -6.84 1.11
CA LEU A 206 16.69 -7.99 1.09
C LEU A 206 18.08 -7.57 0.59
N LEU A 207 19.10 -7.73 1.46
CA LEU A 207 20.50 -7.53 1.10
C LEU A 207 21.16 -8.83 0.64
N ARG A 208 20.84 -9.93 1.33
CA ARG A 208 21.44 -11.24 1.08
C ARG A 208 20.37 -12.31 1.20
N ALA A 209 20.21 -13.10 0.16
CA ALA A 209 19.34 -14.26 0.21
C ALA A 209 20.10 -15.40 0.87
N ALA A 210 19.52 -15.94 1.93
CA ALA A 210 19.99 -17.18 2.48
C ALA A 210 19.62 -18.36 1.56
N ASP A 211 20.38 -19.44 1.66
CA ASP A 211 20.00 -20.72 1.04
C ASP A 211 18.71 -21.24 1.73
N HIS A 212 17.95 -22.13 1.10
CA HIS A 212 16.55 -22.52 1.44
C HIS A 212 16.18 -22.80 2.93
N ALA A 213 17.14 -22.86 3.85
CA ALA A 213 16.95 -23.09 5.29
C ALA A 213 17.28 -21.88 6.19
N ASP A 214 17.91 -20.82 5.69
CA ASP A 214 18.32 -19.66 6.50
C ASP A 214 17.45 -18.42 6.21
N SER A 215 17.36 -17.52 7.18
CA SER A 215 16.76 -16.19 7.02
C SER A 215 17.74 -15.28 6.27
N GLY A 216 17.21 -14.50 5.31
CA GLY A 216 17.98 -13.52 4.57
C GLY A 216 18.57 -12.42 5.47
N LEU A 217 19.61 -11.73 5.00
CA LEU A 217 20.02 -10.47 5.62
C LEU A 217 19.15 -9.35 5.04
N HIS A 218 18.49 -8.58 5.89
CA HIS A 218 17.66 -7.45 5.48
C HIS A 218 18.27 -6.14 5.97
N GLN A 219 18.09 -5.10 5.17
CA GLN A 219 18.25 -3.71 5.56
C GLN A 219 16.89 -3.18 5.96
N ILE A 220 16.80 -2.64 7.16
CA ILE A 220 15.61 -1.97 7.66
C ILE A 220 15.83 -0.48 7.57
N GLU A 221 14.88 0.20 6.94
CA GLU A 221 14.79 1.66 6.93
C GLU A 221 13.46 2.07 7.52
N ALA A 222 13.50 2.97 8.48
CA ALA A 222 12.32 3.55 9.07
C ALA A 222 12.25 5.04 8.76
N PHE A 223 11.06 5.47 8.39
CA PHE A 223 10.78 6.82 7.94
C PHE A 223 9.68 7.42 8.79
N ARG A 224 9.85 8.66 9.25
CA ARG A 224 8.71 9.42 9.76
C ARG A 224 7.81 9.74 8.57
N LEU A 225 6.56 9.32 8.69
CA LEU A 225 5.54 9.57 7.69
C LEU A 225 4.89 10.92 7.99
N ASP A 226 5.04 11.87 7.08
CA ASP A 226 4.37 13.17 7.13
C ASP A 226 3.39 13.29 5.95
N VAL A 227 2.09 13.06 6.20
CA VAL A 227 1.03 13.13 5.17
C VAL A 227 0.34 14.50 5.08
N ASN A 228 0.57 15.38 6.06
CA ASN A 228 0.11 16.78 6.09
C ASN A 228 0.54 17.62 4.87
N ARG A 229 1.58 17.19 4.16
CA ARG A 229 2.11 17.93 3.01
C ARG A 229 1.38 17.55 1.72
N HIS A 230 1.29 18.50 0.79
CA HIS A 230 0.74 18.26 -0.56
C HIS A 230 1.32 17.02 -1.27
N ARG A 231 2.55 16.66 -0.90
CA ARG A 231 3.15 15.38 -1.22
C ARG A 231 3.66 14.76 0.08
N PRO A 232 3.25 13.53 0.42
CA PRO A 232 3.79 12.79 1.55
C PRO A 232 5.32 12.80 1.49
N ILE A 233 5.93 13.08 2.64
CA ILE A 233 7.37 13.03 2.79
C ILE A 233 7.71 11.90 3.74
N LEU A 234 8.64 11.06 3.32
CA LEU A 234 9.34 10.13 4.17
C LEU A 234 10.65 10.78 4.58
N LEU A 235 10.74 11.15 5.84
CA LEU A 235 12.00 11.63 6.42
C LEU A 235 12.73 10.40 6.97
N SER A 236 13.93 10.12 6.45
CA SER A 236 14.75 9.03 6.98
C SER A 236 15.14 9.38 8.41
N CYS A 237 14.71 8.55 9.36
CA CYS A 237 14.88 8.82 10.78
C CYS A 237 16.08 8.10 11.39
N TYR A 238 16.79 7.27 10.63
CA TYR A 238 17.72 6.31 11.22
C TYR A 238 18.96 6.06 10.36
N GLU A 239 20.04 5.70 11.05
CA GLU A 239 21.07 4.85 10.48
C GLU A 239 20.45 3.51 10.07
N ARG A 240 20.78 3.06 8.87
CA ARG A 240 20.29 1.79 8.32
C ARG A 240 20.70 0.64 9.22
N VAL A 241 19.72 -0.07 9.76
CA VAL A 241 19.99 -1.25 10.59
C VAL A 241 20.04 -2.47 9.68
N ARG A 242 21.14 -3.24 9.79
CA ARG A 242 21.23 -4.57 9.20
C ARG A 242 20.69 -5.58 10.20
N TYR A 243 19.66 -6.32 9.80
CA TYR A 243 19.01 -7.30 10.66
C TYR A 243 18.99 -8.67 10.00
N ARG A 244 19.26 -9.70 10.79
CA ARG A 244 19.15 -11.10 10.39
C ARG A 244 18.03 -11.75 11.21
N PRO A 245 16.89 -12.11 10.61
CA PRO A 245 15.79 -12.77 11.31
C PRO A 245 16.20 -14.10 11.91
N ASP A 246 15.46 -14.59 12.91
CA ASP A 246 15.56 -15.99 13.32
C ASP A 246 15.03 -16.88 12.16
N PRO A 247 15.83 -17.80 11.59
CA PRO A 247 15.39 -18.68 10.50
C PRO A 247 14.20 -19.56 10.85
N ARG A 248 13.88 -19.73 12.14
CA ARG A 248 12.73 -20.52 12.61
C ARG A 248 11.42 -19.73 12.64
N ARG A 249 11.46 -18.40 12.47
CA ARG A 249 10.28 -17.53 12.49
C ARG A 249 9.78 -17.24 11.08
N ARG A 250 8.48 -17.02 10.93
CA ARG A 250 7.91 -16.63 9.64
C ARG A 250 8.35 -15.21 9.33
N THR A 251 8.56 -14.90 8.04
CA THR A 251 8.93 -13.56 7.58
C THR A 251 7.90 -12.48 7.99
N ALA A 252 6.65 -12.85 8.29
CA ALA A 252 5.64 -11.92 8.80
C ALA A 252 5.90 -11.48 10.26
N ASP A 253 6.59 -12.31 11.05
CA ASP A 253 6.89 -12.03 12.47
C ASP A 253 8.16 -11.18 12.64
N PHE A 254 8.93 -11.00 11.57
CA PHE A 254 10.20 -10.27 11.56
C PHE A 254 10.02 -8.76 11.77
N MET A 255 9.03 -8.15 11.13
CA MET A 255 8.86 -6.69 11.17
C MET A 255 8.66 -6.15 12.59
N PRO A 256 7.78 -6.73 13.44
CA PRO A 256 7.67 -6.31 14.83
C PRO A 256 8.97 -6.39 15.63
N GLU A 257 9.86 -7.35 15.35
CA GLU A 257 11.16 -7.45 16.02
C GLU A 257 12.16 -6.43 15.52
N ALA A 258 12.22 -6.23 14.20
CA ALA A 258 13.01 -5.16 13.61
C ALA A 258 12.60 -3.80 14.17
N VAL A 259 11.29 -3.57 14.31
CA VAL A 259 10.72 -2.37 14.93
C VAL A 259 11.12 -2.26 16.40
N LYS A 260 11.16 -3.35 17.16
CA LYS A 260 11.68 -3.33 18.54
C LYS A 260 13.19 -3.02 18.60
N ALA A 261 13.95 -3.50 17.62
CA ALA A 261 15.38 -3.22 17.52
C ALA A 261 15.68 -1.76 17.16
N LEU A 262 14.73 -1.08 16.52
CA LEU A 262 14.66 0.38 16.46
C LEU A 262 14.18 0.89 17.84
N ASP A 263 15.03 0.75 18.86
CA ASP A 263 14.70 1.03 20.27
C ASP A 263 14.19 2.46 20.47
N PRO A 264 12.90 2.69 20.81
CA PRO A 264 12.27 4.00 20.91
C PRO A 264 12.98 4.99 21.86
N GLY A 265 13.72 4.51 22.87
CA GLY A 265 14.45 5.33 23.84
C GLY A 265 15.72 5.98 23.29
N ASN A 266 16.36 5.37 22.29
CA ASN A 266 17.53 5.94 21.60
C ASN A 266 17.15 6.87 20.43
N ILE A 267 15.85 7.03 20.15
CA ILE A 267 15.33 7.75 18.96
C ILE A 267 14.95 9.20 19.28
N ALA A 268 14.81 9.53 20.56
CA ALA A 268 14.28 10.82 21.00
C ALA A 268 15.13 12.04 20.58
N GLY A 269 16.35 11.85 20.08
CA GLY A 269 17.32 12.92 19.86
C GLY A 269 17.52 13.45 18.43
N GLY A 270 16.96 12.84 17.38
CA GLY A 270 17.53 13.03 16.03
C GLY A 270 16.60 13.16 14.83
N CYS A 271 15.28 13.32 15.00
CA CYS A 271 14.34 13.39 13.86
C CYS A 271 13.37 14.55 13.97
#